data_AF-A0A258NJF9-F1
#
_entry.id   AF-A0A258NJF9-F1
#
_cell.length_a   1.000
_cell.length_b   1.000
_cell.length_c   1.000
_cell.angle_alpha   90.00
_cell.angle_beta   90.00
_cell.angle_gamma   90.00
#
_symmetry.space_group_name_H-M   'P 1'
#
loop_
_entity.id
_entity.type
_entity.pdbx_description
1 polymer ?
#
loop_
_entity_poly.entity_id
_entity_poly.type
_entity_poly.pdbx_seq_one_letter_code
_entity_poly.pdbx_strand_id
1 'polypeptide(L)' 'MFVIRLLVVLILAVGGYWAYYVFAAPSPYDQIGVAINSHLPEEARAYGCVELKKRHTTATAAPEGCEGHWTSI' A
#
# COMPACT_ATOMS: atom_id res chain seq x y z
N MET A 1 -11.86 18.55 -20.81
CA MET A 1 -12.75 17.60 -20.08
C MET A 1 -12.25 16.15 -20.14
N PHE A 2 -11.70 15.66 -21.26
CA PHE A 2 -11.16 14.29 -21.36
C PHE A 2 -10.00 14.00 -20.38
N VAL A 3 -9.02 14.90 -20.28
CA VAL A 3 -7.88 14.75 -19.36
C VAL A 3 -8.33 14.60 -17.91
N ILE A 4 -9.30 15.40 -17.45
CA ILE A 4 -9.84 15.30 -16.09
C ILE A 4 -10.47 13.92 -15.85
N ARG A 5 -11.21 13.38 -16.82
CA ARG A 5 -11.78 12.03 -16.70
C ARG A 5 -10.70 10.97 -16.58
N LEU A 6 -9.62 11.08 -17.36
CA LEU A 6 -8.47 10.16 -17.26
C LEU A 6 -7.80 10.25 -15.89
N LEU A 7 -7.60 11.46 -15.36
CA LEU A 7 -7.03 11.65 -14.02
C LEU A 7 -7.93 11.04 -12.94
N VAL A 8 -9.25 11.22 -13.04
CA VAL A 8 -10.19 10.61 -12.09
C VAL A 8 -10.12 9.09 -12.15
N VAL A 9 -10.12 8.49 -13.35
CA VAL A 9 -9.99 7.04 -13.51
C VAL A 9 -8.66 6.54 -12.94
N LEU A 10 -7.56 7.25 -13.18
CA LEU A 10 -6.24 6.89 -12.66
C LEU A 10 -6.23 6.93 -11.12
N ILE A 11 -6.77 7.99 -10.50
CA ILE A 11 -6.85 8.11 -9.04
C ILE A 11 -7.69 6.98 -8.45
N LEU A 12 -8.82 6.64 -9.06
CA LEU A 12 -9.66 5.54 -8.60
C LEU A 12 -8.97 4.19 -8.75
N ALA A 13 -8.24 3.96 -9.84
CA ALA A 13 -7.51 2.72 -10.06
C ALA A 13 -6.37 2.56 -9.06
N VAL A 14 -5.53 3.58 -8.88
CA VAL A 14 -4.38 3.54 -7.95
C VAL A 14 -4.86 3.48 -6.51
N GLY A 15 -5.80 4.35 -6.13
CA GLY A 15 -6.36 4.37 -4.77
C GLY A 15 -7.14 3.10 -4.44
N GLY A 16 -7.89 2.56 -5.41
CA GLY A 16 -8.60 1.29 -5.26
C GLY A 16 -7.65 0.11 -5.10
N TYR A 17 -6.57 0.07 -5.89
CA TYR A 17 -5.56 -0.99 -5.75
C TYR A 17 -4.79 -0.87 -4.43
N TRP A 18 -4.46 0.35 -3.99
CA TRP A 18 -3.87 0.57 -2.67
C TRP A 18 -4.79 0.09 -1.54
N ALA A 19 -6.09 0.40 -1.61
CA ALA A 19 -7.06 -0.08 -0.63
C ALA A 19 -7.17 -1.62 -0.64
N TYR A 20 -7.22 -2.24 -1.83
CA TYR A 20 -7.14 -3.70 -1.95
C TYR A 20 -5.87 -4.25 -1.29
N TYR A 21 -4.71 -3.65 -1.59
CA TYR A 21 -3.42 -4.07 -1.02
C TYR A 21 -3.44 -4.04 0.51
N VAL A 22 -3.82 -2.90 1.09
CA VAL A 22 -3.81 -2.70 2.55
C VAL A 22 -4.85 -3.56 3.27
N PHE A 23 -6.04 -3.76 2.70
CA PHE A 23 -7.16 -4.38 3.43
C PHE A 23 -7.50 -5.82 3.01
N ALA A 24 -7.13 -6.24 1.80
CA ALA A 24 -7.60 -7.52 1.24
C ALA A 24 -6.50 -8.38 0.58
N ALA A 25 -5.32 -7.84 0.24
CA ALA A 25 -4.30 -8.65 -0.44
C ALA A 25 -3.87 -9.86 0.40
N PRO A 26 -3.64 -11.03 -0.23
CA PRO A 26 -3.27 -12.25 0.48
C PRO A 26 -1.81 -12.25 0.96
N SER A 27 -0.98 -11.35 0.42
CA SER A 27 0.45 -11.27 0.70
C SER A 27 0.86 -9.80 0.87
N PRO A 28 1.75 -9.49 1.84
CA PRO A 28 2.31 -8.15 1.96
C PRO A 28 3.35 -7.85 0.88
N TYR A 29 3.68 -8.83 0.02
CA TYR A 29 4.68 -8.71 -1.05
C TYR A 29 4.05 -8.58 -2.44
N ASP A 30 2.79 -8.13 -2.52
CA ASP A 30 2.17 -7.77 -3.81
C ASP A 30 2.96 -6.64 -4.47
N GLN A 31 3.60 -6.92 -5.60
CA GLN A 31 4.55 -6.00 -6.22
C GLN A 31 3.93 -4.64 -6.57
N ILE A 32 2.68 -4.64 -7.03
CA ILE A 32 1.98 -3.42 -7.42
C ILE A 32 1.58 -2.63 -6.16
N GLY A 33 1.05 -3.32 -5.15
CA GLY A 33 0.69 -2.72 -3.88
C GLY A 33 1.89 -2.10 -3.16
N VAL A 34 3.02 -2.81 -3.12
CA VAL A 34 4.29 -2.33 -2.60
C VAL A 34 4.73 -1.08 -3.35
N ALA A 35 4.78 -1.12 -4.69
CA ALA A 35 5.20 0.03 -5.49
C ALA A 35 4.31 1.26 -5.26
N ILE A 36 2.99 1.09 -5.13
CA ILE A 36 2.09 2.19 -4.83
C ILE A 36 2.37 2.74 -3.43
N ASN A 37 2.39 1.88 -2.41
CA ASN A 37 2.52 2.30 -1.02
C ASN A 37 3.89 2.96 -0.73
N SER A 38 4.97 2.45 -1.33
CA SER A 38 6.33 2.98 -1.11
C SER A 38 6.50 4.41 -1.62
N HIS A 39 5.70 4.82 -2.61
CA HIS A 39 5.70 6.15 -3.22
C HIS A 39 4.64 7.11 -2.65
N LEU A 40 3.81 6.66 -1.70
CA LEU A 40 2.89 7.55 -1.01
C LEU A 40 3.63 8.47 -0.01
N PRO A 41 3.03 9.61 0.36
CA PRO A 41 3.52 10.42 1.48
C PRO A 41 3.69 9.59 2.75
N GLU A 42 4.63 10.00 3.59
CA GLU A 42 5.09 9.24 4.76
C GLU A 42 3.93 8.76 5.64
N GLU A 43 2.97 9.61 5.94
CA GLU A 43 1.86 9.29 6.84
C GLU A 43 0.96 8.19 6.26
N ALA A 44 0.69 8.26 4.95
CA ALA A 44 -0.14 7.27 4.25
C ALA A 44 0.61 5.94 4.07
N ARG A 45 1.91 6.02 3.73
CA ARG A 45 2.79 4.86 3.61
C ARG A 45 2.91 4.12 4.93
N ALA A 46 3.19 4.82 6.02
CA ALA A 46 3.30 4.27 7.36
C ALA A 46 2.01 3.59 7.80
N TYR A 47 0.85 4.24 7.56
CA TYR A 47 -0.46 3.63 7.81
C TYR A 47 -0.63 2.30 7.08
N GLY A 48 -0.35 2.28 5.76
CA GLY A 48 -0.42 1.06 4.96
C GLY A 48 0.48 -0.05 5.49
N CYS A 49 1.73 0.28 5.83
CA CYS A 49 2.69 -0.67 6.39
C CYS A 49 2.23 -1.28 7.72
N VAL A 50 1.67 -0.48 8.63
CA VAL A 50 1.15 -0.94 9.92
C VAL A 50 -0.05 -1.87 9.73
N GLU A 51 -1.01 -1.51 8.87
CA GLU A 51 -2.18 -2.36 8.59
C GLU A 51 -1.81 -3.69 7.93
N LEU A 52 -0.84 -3.67 7.01
CA LEU A 52 -0.30 -4.88 6.41
C LEU A 52 0.37 -5.77 7.44
N LYS A 53 1.18 -5.22 8.34
CA LYS A 53 1.85 -6.00 9.39
C LYS A 53 0.85 -6.65 10.34
N LYS A 54 -0.28 -5.97 10.63
CA LYS A 54 -1.37 -6.53 11.47
C LYS A 54 -1.99 -7.77 10.85
N ARG A 55 -2.16 -7.76 9.52
CA ARG A 55 -2.77 -8.86 8.77
C ARG A 55 -1.78 -9.99 8.48
N HIS A 56 -0.50 -9.66 8.35
CA HIS A 56 0.56 -10.59 7.96
C HIS A 56 1.58 -10.77 9.10
N THR A 57 1.10 -11.22 10.27
CA THR A 57 1.92 -11.34 11.48
C THR A 57 3.13 -12.27 11.31
N THR A 58 3.00 -13.30 10.48
CA THR A 58 4.05 -14.28 10.18
C THR A 58 5.15 -13.76 9.23
N ALA A 59 4.92 -12.63 8.55
CA ALA A 59 5.90 -12.05 7.64
C ALA A 59 7.03 -11.36 8.42
N THR A 60 8.24 -11.89 8.32
CA THR A 60 9.42 -11.40 9.05
C THR A 60 10.15 -10.29 8.31
N ALA A 61 10.22 -10.36 6.98
CA ALA A 61 10.82 -9.33 6.16
C ALA A 61 9.83 -8.20 5.84
N ALA A 62 10.27 -6.96 5.99
CA ALA A 62 9.48 -5.80 5.58
C ALA A 62 9.38 -5.74 4.05
N PRO A 63 8.20 -5.41 3.50
CA PRO A 63 8.11 -4.96 2.12
C PRO A 63 8.91 -3.66 1.94
N GLU A 64 9.35 -3.40 0.71
CA GLU A 64 10.10 -2.19 0.37
C GLU A 64 9.35 -0.92 0.79
N GLY A 65 10.03 -0.02 1.50
CA GLY A 65 9.46 1.23 1.99
C GLY A 65 8.66 1.09 3.28
N CYS A 66 8.63 -0.09 3.90
CA CYS A 66 8.01 -0.35 5.19
C CYS A 66 9.01 -0.62 6.32
N GLU A 67 10.32 -0.60 6.08
CA GLU A 67 11.37 -1.04 7.01
C GLU A 67 11.28 -0.31 8.37
N GLY A 68 10.96 0.98 8.37
CA GLY A 68 10.79 1.80 9.58
C GLY A 68 9.48 1.59 10.34
N HIS A 69 8.51 0.87 9.75
CA HIS A 69 7.15 0.70 10.27
C HIS A 69 6.76 -0.78 10.45
N TRP A 70 7.65 -1.71 10.08
CA TRP A 70 7.39 -3.15 10.06
C TRP A 70 7.66 -3.87 11.39
N THR A 71 8.05 -3.12 12.41
CA THR A 71 8.44 -3.62 13.73
C THR A 71 7.43 -3.28 14.82
N SER A 72 6.39 -2.51 14.50
CA SER A 72 5.50 -1.89 15.47
C SER A 72 4.16 -2.63 15.60
N ILE A 73 4.16 -3.86 16.13
CA ILE A 73 2.96 -4.50 16.69
C ILE A 73 3.33 -5.35 17.90
#